data_AF-A0AAV8ABU8-F1
#
_entry.id   AF-A0AAV8ABU8-F1
#
_cell.length_a   1.000
_cell.length_b   1.000
_cell.length_c   1.000
_cell.angle_alpha   90.00
_cell.angle_beta   90.00
_cell.angle_gamma   90.00
#
_symmetry.space_group_name_H-M   'P 1'
#
loop_
_entity.id
_entity.type
_entity.pdbx_description
1 polymer ?
#
loop_
_entity_poly.entity_id
_entity_poly.type
_entity_poly.pdbx_seq_one_letter_code
_entity_poly.pdbx_strand_id
1 'polypeptide(L)'
;MSNIKNSPNIKKTTEEPLEYVLVLDFEATCGYLKHQTSEIIEFPVVVLNLKTLKIESEFHYYVKPVLNPRLSKRCTKLTGINQGMVNRGKTFCEVLDLFEKWLLKLGLINKQGEKTKLWEILTCSDTDLQTFLEQQLKLYRSERPHYLKTWVDIQPICAQFVSMETKTPSLSNMLEFLNLEIEGRLHSGIDDSRNTARIVVELQTRGLVLTTKNIKTFSDPFLKVGSKNESQLFLRCHFIANKIQEFSISNMELQNKIQAFQNIEHIFQQNFPKTNQKKNTNTHLGNNNNNLDKNNNNNKDNNNNNNNDKDKDKNSKNNNEKIEQDYKLHVIGSCGYNVVLRNSNLDIAIEINSKSSNLGLNGLRNLISRHDPDVELKINPSNGFKWIEFTEQQTMTTVCLTKYINGSSVLTTNIMRKFCDLDFRVRPLLILTRKWARSQKLLEKINLPIFSLDFLVIYYLQQVGIIPQLNVDAKTSEITTGDMIKNKFYENGKHHDIIHLLAGVFRYFARFYNFRNKIKIIKRINSDQKENKNTFKINQASLIDNQIKNHRWFDNWLYIRDFKGRYLANTMNFFQVHDLFKLFEDGYKKWKKSGKIPI
;
A
#
# COMPACT_ATOMS: atom_id res chain seq x y z
N MET A 1 52.35 -0.93 -23.85
CA MET A 1 51.44 0.25 -23.74
C MET A 1 50.51 0.16 -24.94
N SER A 2 49.18 0.10 -24.87
CA SER A 2 48.22 0.53 -23.86
C SER A 2 46.87 -0.16 -24.09
N ASN A 3 46.27 -0.59 -22.99
CA ASN A 3 44.88 -0.99 -22.74
C ASN A 3 43.80 -0.56 -23.75
N ILE A 4 43.08 -1.54 -24.29
CA ILE A 4 41.65 -1.41 -24.61
C ILE A 4 40.92 -2.49 -23.80
N LYS A 5 40.31 -2.06 -22.69
CA LYS A 5 39.40 -2.90 -21.89
C LYS A 5 38.11 -3.09 -22.71
N ASN A 6 37.97 -4.27 -23.31
CA ASN A 6 36.71 -4.69 -23.92
C ASN A 6 35.63 -4.87 -22.84
N SER A 7 34.45 -4.39 -23.21
CA SER A 7 33.18 -4.31 -22.47
C SER A 7 32.80 -5.56 -21.67
N PRO A 8 32.00 -5.40 -20.59
CA PRO A 8 31.53 -6.52 -19.80
C PRO A 8 30.59 -7.41 -20.61
N ASN A 9 31.04 -8.64 -20.83
CA ASN A 9 30.31 -9.87 -21.12
C ASN A 9 28.78 -9.72 -21.17
N ILE A 10 28.23 -9.80 -22.38
CA ILE A 10 26.87 -10.31 -22.62
C ILE A 10 26.84 -11.71 -21.98
N LYS A 11 26.10 -11.85 -20.87
CA LYS A 11 25.89 -13.14 -20.20
C LYS A 11 25.33 -14.14 -21.21
N LYS A 12 26.13 -15.13 -21.62
CA LYS A 12 25.65 -16.41 -22.13
C LYS A 12 24.72 -16.98 -21.07
N THR A 13 23.41 -17.00 -21.32
CA THR A 13 22.47 -17.78 -20.52
C THR A 13 22.74 -19.25 -20.80
N THR A 14 23.15 -20.00 -19.78
CA THR A 14 23.29 -21.45 -19.86
C THR A 14 21.91 -22.08 -20.04
N GLU A 15 21.68 -22.74 -21.20
CA GLU A 15 20.46 -23.51 -21.48
C GLU A 15 20.48 -24.82 -20.68
N GLU A 16 20.18 -24.76 -19.39
CA GLU A 16 20.22 -25.94 -18.51
C GLU A 16 18.97 -26.84 -18.70
N PRO A 17 19.15 -28.16 -18.88
CA PRO A 17 18.03 -29.11 -18.91
C PRO A 17 17.26 -29.13 -17.59
N LEU A 18 15.94 -29.21 -17.69
CA LEU A 18 15.08 -29.42 -16.52
C LEU A 18 15.23 -30.86 -16.00
N GLU A 19 15.18 -31.03 -14.69
CA GLU A 19 15.20 -32.36 -14.04
C GLU A 19 13.79 -32.92 -13.84
N TYR A 20 12.82 -32.04 -13.56
CA TYR A 20 11.42 -32.41 -13.37
C TYR A 20 10.49 -31.41 -14.07
N VAL A 21 9.31 -31.88 -14.45
CA VAL A 21 8.17 -31.01 -14.74
C VAL A 21 7.01 -31.38 -13.83
N LEU A 22 6.29 -30.35 -13.40
CA LEU A 22 5.07 -30.49 -12.62
C LEU A 22 3.90 -30.19 -13.53
N VAL A 23 3.30 -31.24 -14.09
CA VAL A 23 2.25 -31.14 -15.09
C VAL A 23 0.93 -30.78 -14.41
N LEU A 24 0.33 -29.66 -14.80
CA LEU A 24 -0.83 -29.05 -14.18
C LEU A 24 -1.91 -28.77 -15.23
N ASP A 25 -3.15 -29.12 -14.92
CA ASP A 25 -4.33 -28.83 -15.75
C ASP A 25 -5.54 -28.50 -14.86
N PHE A 26 -5.95 -27.23 -14.79
CA PHE A 26 -7.06 -26.83 -13.93
C PHE A 26 -8.40 -27.05 -14.63
N GLU A 27 -9.34 -27.64 -13.90
CA GLU A 27 -10.75 -27.48 -14.27
C GLU A 27 -11.34 -26.25 -13.59
N ALA A 28 -12.20 -25.53 -14.33
CA ALA A 28 -12.83 -24.31 -13.87
C ALA A 28 -14.34 -24.27 -14.13
N THR A 29 -15.06 -23.49 -13.33
CA THR A 29 -16.49 -23.24 -13.53
C THR A 29 -16.73 -22.61 -14.92
N CYS A 30 -17.74 -23.12 -15.63
CA CYS A 30 -18.04 -22.69 -16.99
C CYS A 30 -19.54 -22.73 -17.30
N GLY A 31 -19.93 -22.22 -18.48
CA GLY A 31 -21.32 -22.25 -18.97
C GLY A 31 -22.22 -21.14 -18.43
N TYR A 32 -21.63 -20.03 -17.98
CA TYR A 32 -22.36 -18.82 -17.59
C TYR A 32 -22.20 -17.68 -18.60
N LEU A 33 -22.88 -16.56 -18.37
CA LEU A 33 -22.78 -15.34 -19.20
C LEU A 33 -21.32 -14.87 -19.33
N LYS A 34 -20.99 -14.26 -20.48
CA LYS A 34 -19.63 -13.81 -20.88
C LYS A 34 -18.88 -12.91 -19.87
N HIS A 35 -19.56 -12.39 -18.85
CA HIS A 35 -18.98 -11.50 -17.82
C HIS A 35 -18.76 -12.18 -16.47
N GLN A 36 -19.15 -13.44 -16.30
CA GLN A 36 -18.91 -14.17 -15.05
C GLN A 36 -17.48 -14.70 -14.99
N THR A 37 -16.84 -14.52 -13.84
CA THR A 37 -15.47 -14.97 -13.58
C THR A 37 -15.48 -16.47 -13.32
N SER A 38 -14.60 -17.20 -14.00
CA SER A 38 -14.41 -18.63 -13.75
C SER A 38 -13.65 -18.84 -12.44
N GLU A 39 -13.97 -19.92 -11.75
CA GLU A 39 -13.33 -20.36 -10.51
C GLU A 39 -12.76 -21.75 -10.72
N ILE A 40 -11.53 -21.98 -10.27
CA ILE A 40 -10.89 -23.29 -10.26
C ILE A 40 -11.73 -24.21 -9.35
N ILE A 41 -12.06 -25.40 -9.88
CA ILE A 41 -12.85 -26.45 -9.20
C ILE A 41 -12.10 -27.78 -9.12
N GLU A 42 -10.97 -27.93 -9.81
CA GLU A 42 -10.03 -29.03 -9.66
C GLU A 42 -8.60 -28.50 -9.74
N PHE A 43 -7.73 -28.98 -8.85
CA PHE A 43 -6.30 -28.64 -8.81
C PHE A 43 -5.48 -29.94 -8.80
N PRO A 44 -5.18 -30.49 -9.98
CA PRO A 44 -4.27 -31.62 -10.14
C PRO A 44 -2.85 -31.16 -10.50
N VAL A 45 -1.85 -31.87 -10.00
CA VAL A 45 -0.45 -31.76 -10.44
C VAL A 45 0.20 -33.13 -10.41
N VAL A 46 0.92 -33.47 -11.47
CA VAL A 46 1.70 -34.71 -11.60
C VAL A 46 3.19 -34.38 -11.69
N VAL A 47 4.03 -34.98 -10.84
CA VAL A 47 5.49 -34.81 -10.87
C VAL A 47 6.10 -35.82 -11.83
N LEU A 48 6.61 -35.36 -12.97
CA LEU A 48 7.35 -36.18 -13.92
C LEU A 48 8.85 -35.94 -13.76
N ASN A 49 9.60 -37.00 -13.47
CA ASN A 49 11.06 -36.98 -13.50
C ASN A 49 11.54 -37.16 -14.96
N LEU A 50 12.21 -36.15 -15.49
CA LEU A 50 12.64 -36.10 -16.90
C LEU A 50 13.88 -36.97 -17.19
N LYS A 51 14.56 -37.49 -16.16
CA LYS A 51 15.67 -38.44 -16.29
C LYS A 51 15.17 -39.88 -16.33
N THR A 52 14.21 -40.22 -15.47
CA THR A 52 13.68 -41.59 -15.37
C THR A 52 12.43 -41.81 -16.19
N LEU A 53 11.82 -40.75 -16.71
CA LEU A 53 10.54 -40.75 -17.45
C LEU A 53 9.39 -41.36 -16.64
N LYS A 54 9.41 -41.20 -15.32
CA LYS A 54 8.41 -41.76 -14.40
C LYS A 54 7.69 -40.65 -13.65
N ILE A 55 6.39 -40.87 -13.47
CA ILE A 55 5.58 -40.10 -12.53
C ILE A 55 5.97 -40.53 -11.11
N GLU A 56 6.48 -39.61 -10.30
CA GLU A 56 6.96 -39.90 -8.94
C GLU A 56 5.94 -39.54 -7.86
N SER A 57 5.03 -38.62 -8.15
CA SER A 57 4.01 -38.19 -7.20
C SER A 57 2.86 -37.49 -7.89
N GLU A 58 1.68 -37.51 -7.26
CA GLU A 58 0.49 -36.82 -7.71
C GLU A 58 -0.11 -36.01 -6.55
N PHE A 59 -0.61 -34.83 -6.88
CA PHE A 59 -1.37 -33.96 -6.00
C PHE A 59 -2.73 -33.73 -6.65
N HIS A 60 -3.83 -34.00 -5.94
CA HIS A 60 -5.17 -33.87 -6.52
C HIS A 60 -6.20 -33.44 -5.49
N TYR A 61 -6.85 -32.31 -5.74
CA TYR A 61 -7.92 -31.79 -4.89
C TYR A 61 -9.03 -31.14 -5.72
N TYR A 62 -10.28 -31.38 -5.33
CA TYR A 62 -11.40 -30.55 -5.77
C TYR A 62 -11.48 -29.26 -4.95
N VAL A 63 -11.79 -28.17 -5.63
CA VAL A 63 -11.87 -26.83 -5.06
C VAL A 63 -13.33 -26.39 -5.00
N LYS A 64 -13.74 -25.83 -3.85
CA LYS A 64 -15.08 -25.31 -3.62
C LYS A 64 -15.20 -23.88 -4.17
N PRO A 65 -16.02 -23.64 -5.21
CA PRO A 65 -16.26 -22.29 -5.71
C PRO A 65 -17.09 -21.47 -4.72
N VAL A 66 -16.83 -20.17 -4.65
CA VAL A 66 -17.43 -19.23 -3.71
C VAL A 66 -18.31 -18.21 -4.43
N LEU A 67 -17.91 -17.74 -5.61
CA LEU A 67 -18.67 -16.76 -6.40
C LEU A 67 -19.88 -17.41 -7.08
N ASN A 68 -19.68 -18.58 -7.68
CA ASN A 68 -20.71 -19.38 -8.35
C ASN A 68 -20.74 -20.80 -7.75
N PRO A 69 -21.27 -20.98 -6.51
CA PRO A 69 -21.20 -22.25 -5.79
C PRO A 69 -21.93 -23.40 -6.47
N ARG A 70 -22.95 -23.10 -7.28
CA ARG A 70 -23.74 -24.10 -8.01
C ARG A 70 -23.20 -24.26 -9.42
N LEU A 71 -22.67 -25.44 -9.75
CA LEU A 71 -22.15 -25.76 -11.07
C LEU A 71 -23.28 -25.76 -12.12
N SER A 72 -23.00 -25.21 -13.30
CA SER A 72 -23.91 -25.32 -14.44
C SER A 72 -23.97 -26.75 -14.97
N LYS A 73 -25.09 -27.12 -15.60
CA LYS A 73 -25.22 -28.44 -16.27
C LYS A 73 -24.14 -28.65 -17.32
N ARG A 74 -23.76 -27.58 -18.04
CA ARG A 74 -22.68 -27.63 -19.03
C ARG A 74 -21.33 -27.95 -18.36
N CYS A 75 -21.03 -27.31 -17.22
CA CYS A 75 -19.79 -27.54 -16.47
C CYS A 75 -19.71 -28.99 -16.01
N THR A 76 -20.73 -29.49 -15.31
CA THR A 76 -20.74 -30.89 -14.85
C THR A 76 -20.67 -31.89 -16.00
N LYS A 77 -21.35 -31.65 -17.13
CA LYS A 77 -21.25 -32.53 -18.30
C LYS A 77 -19.86 -32.52 -18.93
N LEU A 78 -19.23 -31.34 -19.01
CA LEU A 78 -17.92 -31.17 -19.61
C LEU A 78 -16.84 -31.81 -18.73
N THR A 79 -16.79 -31.46 -17.44
CA THR A 79 -15.68 -31.85 -16.56
C THR A 79 -15.92 -33.16 -15.81
N GLY A 80 -17.15 -33.67 -15.79
CA GLY A 80 -17.53 -34.82 -14.97
C GLY A 80 -17.62 -34.51 -13.47
N ILE A 81 -17.24 -33.29 -13.05
CA ILE A 81 -17.29 -32.86 -11.66
C ILE A 81 -18.75 -32.55 -11.28
N ASN A 82 -19.28 -33.34 -10.35
CA ASN A 82 -20.63 -33.11 -9.82
C ASN A 82 -20.63 -32.14 -8.64
N GLN A 83 -21.83 -31.62 -8.32
CA GLN A 83 -22.00 -30.66 -7.23
C GLN A 83 -21.53 -31.20 -5.86
N GLY A 84 -21.69 -32.51 -5.62
CA GLY A 84 -21.25 -33.15 -4.38
C GLY A 84 -19.74 -33.11 -4.19
N MET A 85 -18.97 -33.24 -5.27
CA MET A 85 -17.50 -33.16 -5.26
C MET A 85 -17.02 -31.77 -4.85
N VAL A 86 -17.51 -30.70 -5.51
CA VAL A 86 -17.10 -29.32 -5.14
C VAL A 86 -17.65 -28.89 -3.78
N ASN A 87 -18.81 -29.40 -3.35
CA ASN A 87 -19.35 -29.11 -2.02
C ASN A 87 -18.45 -29.66 -0.90
N ARG A 88 -17.83 -30.83 -1.11
CA ARG A 88 -16.85 -31.45 -0.21
C ARG A 88 -15.42 -30.98 -0.46
N GLY A 89 -15.20 -30.26 -1.56
CA GLY A 89 -13.92 -29.65 -1.91
C GLY A 89 -13.46 -28.64 -0.86
N LYS A 90 -12.16 -28.36 -0.89
CA LYS A 90 -11.54 -27.35 -0.02
C LYS A 90 -11.60 -25.98 -0.69
N THR A 91 -11.47 -24.90 0.07
CA THR A 91 -11.29 -23.59 -0.54
C THR A 91 -9.97 -23.53 -1.32
N PHE A 92 -9.88 -22.65 -2.31
CA PHE A 92 -8.67 -22.52 -3.12
C PHE A 92 -7.42 -22.23 -2.28
N CYS A 93 -7.53 -21.36 -1.26
CA CYS A 93 -6.43 -21.02 -0.37
C CYS A 93 -5.94 -22.26 0.42
N GLU A 94 -6.85 -23.09 0.93
CA GLU A 94 -6.47 -24.32 1.62
C GLU A 94 -5.77 -25.32 0.70
N VAL A 95 -6.24 -25.44 -0.55
CA VAL A 95 -5.60 -26.30 -1.55
C VAL A 95 -4.21 -25.78 -1.89
N LEU A 96 -4.03 -24.47 -2.02
CA LEU A 96 -2.73 -23.86 -2.28
C LEU A 96 -1.75 -24.08 -1.12
N ASP A 97 -2.20 -23.95 0.13
CA ASP A 97 -1.41 -24.26 1.32
C ASP A 97 -1.00 -25.75 1.37
N LEU A 98 -1.92 -26.65 0.97
CA LEU A 98 -1.64 -28.09 0.88
C LEU A 98 -0.63 -28.38 -0.24
N PHE A 99 -0.74 -27.68 -1.37
CA PHE A 99 0.20 -27.80 -2.48
C PHE A 99 1.61 -27.38 -2.07
N GLU A 100 1.76 -26.23 -1.40
CA GLU A 100 3.06 -25.77 -0.92
C GLU A 100 3.69 -26.74 0.09
N LYS A 101 2.89 -27.29 1.01
CA LYS A 101 3.34 -28.34 1.96
C LYS A 101 3.77 -29.62 1.24
N TRP A 102 3.08 -30.00 0.18
CA TRP A 102 3.42 -31.16 -0.63
C TRP A 102 4.74 -30.94 -1.38
N LEU A 103 4.94 -29.76 -2.00
CA LEU A 103 6.23 -29.39 -2.63
C LEU A 103 7.39 -29.40 -1.63
N LEU A 104 7.18 -28.88 -0.42
CA LEU A 104 8.16 -28.93 0.67
C LEU A 104 8.51 -30.38 1.06
N LYS A 105 7.51 -31.25 1.19
CA LYS A 105 7.70 -32.67 1.54
C LYS A 105 8.51 -33.42 0.48
N LEU A 106 8.30 -33.10 -0.80
CA LEU A 106 9.05 -33.69 -1.91
C LEU A 106 10.46 -33.09 -2.09
N GLY A 107 10.82 -32.07 -1.31
CA GLY A 107 12.11 -31.38 -1.45
C GLY A 107 12.24 -30.68 -2.80
N LEU A 108 11.12 -30.20 -3.36
CA LEU A 108 11.08 -29.39 -4.58
C LEU A 108 11.21 -27.89 -4.28
N ILE A 109 10.84 -27.48 -3.07
CA ILE A 109 11.08 -26.13 -2.53
C ILE A 109 11.66 -26.19 -1.12
N ASN A 110 12.36 -25.12 -0.72
CA ASN A 110 12.82 -24.91 0.66
C ASN A 110 11.75 -24.19 1.51
N LYS A 111 12.02 -24.03 2.82
CA LYS A 111 11.12 -23.32 3.76
C LYS A 111 10.86 -21.86 3.41
N GLN A 112 11.66 -21.29 2.50
CA GLN A 112 11.55 -19.93 2.00
C GLN A 112 10.74 -19.85 0.69
N GLY A 113 10.27 -20.99 0.17
CA GLY A 113 9.49 -21.10 -1.07
C GLY A 113 10.34 -21.10 -2.36
N GLU A 114 11.65 -21.23 -2.24
CA GLU A 114 12.59 -21.22 -3.36
C GLU A 114 12.79 -22.63 -3.89
N LYS A 115 12.88 -22.78 -5.22
CA LYS A 115 13.08 -24.08 -5.87
C LYS A 115 14.44 -24.68 -5.44
N THR A 116 14.44 -25.95 -5.02
CA THR A 116 15.64 -26.68 -4.59
C THR A 116 16.18 -27.65 -5.64
N LYS A 117 15.42 -27.89 -6.71
CA LYS A 117 15.82 -28.67 -7.90
C LYS A 117 15.46 -27.87 -9.15
N LEU A 118 16.00 -28.25 -10.32
CA LEU A 118 15.62 -27.64 -11.59
C LEU A 118 14.29 -28.23 -12.09
N TRP A 119 13.20 -27.55 -11.79
CA TRP A 119 11.88 -27.96 -12.24
C TRP A 119 11.01 -26.77 -12.65
N GLU A 120 10.00 -27.03 -13.47
CA GLU A 120 9.02 -26.02 -13.84
C GLU A 120 7.60 -26.59 -13.91
N ILE A 121 6.59 -25.75 -13.66
CA ILE A 121 5.20 -26.12 -13.98
C ILE A 121 5.09 -26.29 -15.49
N LEU A 122 4.39 -27.32 -15.95
CA LEU A 122 4.08 -27.54 -17.35
C LEU A 122 2.57 -27.62 -17.52
N THR A 123 2.03 -26.89 -18.48
CA THR A 123 0.59 -26.87 -18.77
C THR A 123 0.33 -27.25 -20.23
N CYS A 124 -0.88 -27.75 -20.50
CA CYS A 124 -1.33 -28.02 -21.87
C CYS A 124 -1.69 -26.72 -22.62
N SER A 125 -1.89 -25.59 -21.94
CA SER A 125 -1.98 -24.28 -22.59
C SER A 125 -1.63 -23.15 -21.62
N ASP A 126 -1.50 -21.93 -22.11
CA ASP A 126 -1.35 -20.75 -21.26
C ASP A 126 -2.60 -20.45 -20.39
N THR A 127 -3.75 -21.09 -20.65
CA THR A 127 -5.04 -20.76 -20.03
C THR A 127 -5.02 -20.95 -18.51
N ASP A 128 -4.45 -22.06 -18.02
CA ASP A 128 -4.42 -22.42 -16.61
C ASP A 128 -3.81 -21.34 -15.75
N LEU A 129 -2.60 -20.92 -16.13
CA LEU A 129 -1.85 -19.96 -15.37
C LEU A 129 -2.23 -18.53 -15.77
N GLN A 130 -2.32 -18.18 -17.06
CA GLN A 130 -2.61 -16.79 -17.45
C GLN A 130 -4.05 -16.36 -17.15
N THR A 131 -5.01 -17.30 -17.17
CA THR A 131 -6.44 -16.99 -17.05
C THR A 131 -7.02 -17.53 -15.76
N PHE A 132 -7.08 -18.84 -15.54
CA PHE A 132 -7.80 -19.43 -14.40
C PHE A 132 -7.15 -19.05 -13.06
N LEU A 133 -5.84 -19.25 -12.92
CA LEU A 133 -5.11 -18.85 -11.72
C LEU A 133 -5.20 -17.35 -11.49
N GLU A 134 -5.03 -16.53 -12.52
CA GLU A 134 -5.12 -15.07 -12.39
C GLU A 134 -6.52 -14.61 -11.97
N GLN A 135 -7.59 -15.21 -12.50
CA GLN A 135 -8.97 -14.94 -12.08
C GLN A 135 -9.20 -15.38 -10.63
N GLN A 136 -8.70 -16.57 -10.27
CA GLN A 136 -8.86 -17.12 -8.94
C GLN A 136 -8.13 -16.27 -7.89
N LEU A 137 -6.88 -15.89 -8.17
CA LEU A 137 -6.08 -15.04 -7.29
C LEU A 137 -6.72 -13.66 -7.10
N LYS A 138 -7.32 -13.07 -8.15
CA LYS A 138 -8.09 -11.82 -8.02
C LYS A 138 -9.29 -11.97 -7.09
N LEU A 139 -10.03 -13.08 -7.20
CA LEU A 139 -11.18 -13.33 -6.34
C LEU A 139 -10.77 -13.37 -4.86
N TYR A 140 -9.64 -14.04 -4.57
CA TYR A 140 -9.09 -14.16 -3.23
C TYR A 140 -8.19 -12.99 -2.81
N ARG A 141 -8.04 -11.98 -3.67
CA ARG A 141 -7.07 -10.87 -3.52
C ARG A 141 -5.68 -11.33 -3.06
N SER A 142 -5.23 -12.44 -3.63
CA SER A 142 -4.01 -13.13 -3.26
C SER A 142 -2.93 -12.91 -4.31
N GLU A 143 -1.67 -12.92 -3.90
CA GLU A 143 -0.57 -12.87 -4.85
C GLU A 143 -0.34 -14.24 -5.48
N ARG A 144 0.14 -14.20 -6.71
CA ARG A 144 0.71 -15.34 -7.41
C ARG A 144 1.96 -15.86 -6.70
N PRO A 145 1.97 -17.12 -6.21
CA PRO A 145 3.17 -17.75 -5.66
C PRO A 145 4.32 -17.72 -6.67
N HIS A 146 5.56 -17.55 -6.18
CA HIS A 146 6.74 -17.40 -7.06
C HIS A 146 6.90 -18.58 -8.02
N TYR A 147 6.69 -19.80 -7.53
CA TYR A 147 6.75 -21.04 -8.32
C TYR A 147 5.61 -21.21 -9.34
N LEU A 148 4.59 -20.34 -9.34
CA LEU A 148 3.53 -20.27 -10.36
C LEU A 148 3.67 -19.01 -11.26
N LYS A 149 4.77 -18.27 -11.14
CA LYS A 149 5.09 -17.12 -12.00
C LYS A 149 5.77 -17.55 -13.30
N THR A 150 6.22 -18.78 -13.42
CA THR A 150 6.86 -19.33 -14.62
C THR A 150 6.24 -20.68 -14.95
N TRP A 151 6.25 -21.04 -16.23
CA TRP A 151 5.78 -22.36 -16.71
C TRP A 151 6.29 -22.66 -18.11
N VAL A 152 6.19 -23.94 -18.50
CA VAL A 152 6.36 -24.42 -19.86
C VAL A 152 4.96 -24.67 -20.45
N ASP A 153 4.75 -24.19 -21.67
CA ASP A 153 3.53 -24.49 -22.45
C ASP A 153 3.89 -25.54 -23.51
N ILE A 154 3.34 -26.75 -23.38
CA ILE A 154 3.71 -27.88 -24.24
C ILE A 154 3.12 -27.79 -25.64
N GLN A 155 2.00 -27.09 -25.84
CA GLN A 155 1.32 -26.98 -27.13
C GLN A 155 2.25 -26.53 -28.27
N PRO A 156 2.87 -25.33 -28.19
CA PRO A 156 3.75 -24.87 -29.26
C PRO A 156 5.03 -25.70 -29.36
N ILE A 157 5.49 -26.30 -28.26
CA ILE A 157 6.70 -27.13 -28.24
C ILE A 157 6.44 -28.44 -29.00
N CYS A 158 5.34 -29.13 -28.68
CA CYS A 158 4.92 -30.35 -29.36
C CYS A 158 4.71 -30.07 -30.86
N ALA A 159 3.90 -29.06 -31.18
CA ALA A 159 3.60 -28.69 -32.56
C ALA A 159 4.87 -28.43 -33.39
N GLN A 160 5.81 -27.67 -32.84
CA GLN A 160 7.07 -27.38 -33.51
C GLN A 160 7.96 -28.64 -33.64
N PHE A 161 8.06 -29.44 -32.57
CA PHE A 161 8.96 -30.59 -32.53
C PHE A 161 8.55 -31.68 -33.52
N VAL A 162 7.25 -31.91 -33.69
CA VAL A 162 6.73 -32.94 -34.60
C VAL A 162 6.16 -32.37 -35.92
N SER A 163 6.41 -31.08 -36.19
CA SER A 163 5.98 -30.38 -37.41
C SER A 163 4.46 -30.44 -37.69
N MET A 164 3.63 -30.21 -36.67
CA MET A 164 2.18 -30.11 -36.85
C MET A 164 1.79 -28.81 -37.58
N GLU A 165 0.72 -28.87 -38.37
CA GLU A 165 0.18 -27.70 -39.09
C GLU A 165 -0.35 -26.62 -38.12
N THR A 166 -1.02 -27.04 -37.05
CA THR A 166 -1.51 -26.13 -36.00
C THR A 166 -0.43 -25.85 -34.98
N LYS A 167 -0.23 -24.57 -34.66
CA LYS A 167 0.75 -24.12 -33.64
C LYS A 167 0.27 -24.32 -32.21
N THR A 168 -1.03 -24.56 -32.01
CA THR A 168 -1.65 -24.76 -30.68
C THR A 168 -2.64 -25.93 -30.76
N PRO A 169 -2.15 -27.17 -30.91
CA PRO A 169 -2.99 -28.37 -30.98
C PRO A 169 -3.74 -28.62 -29.67
N SER A 170 -4.95 -29.19 -29.73
CA SER A 170 -5.61 -29.67 -28.50
C SER A 170 -4.83 -30.84 -27.89
N LEU A 171 -5.09 -31.16 -26.61
CA LEU A 171 -4.55 -32.36 -25.97
C LEU A 171 -4.83 -33.63 -26.82
N SER A 172 -6.07 -33.79 -27.28
CA SER A 172 -6.48 -34.92 -28.13
C SER A 172 -5.70 -34.97 -29.44
N ASN A 173 -5.51 -33.83 -30.10
CA ASN A 173 -4.75 -33.78 -31.36
C ASN A 173 -3.27 -34.16 -31.15
N MET A 174 -2.67 -33.77 -30.01
CA MET A 174 -1.29 -34.16 -29.69
C MET A 174 -1.18 -35.66 -29.41
N LEU A 175 -2.12 -36.23 -28.65
CA LEU A 175 -2.16 -37.67 -28.37
C LEU A 175 -2.33 -38.48 -29.67
N GLU A 176 -3.29 -38.10 -30.51
CA GLU A 176 -3.54 -38.73 -31.80
C GLU A 176 -2.30 -38.68 -32.71
N PHE A 177 -1.68 -37.51 -32.86
CA PHE A 177 -0.48 -37.36 -33.70
C PHE A 177 0.69 -38.21 -33.19
N LEU A 178 0.81 -38.37 -31.87
CA LEU A 178 1.85 -39.18 -31.25
C LEU A 178 1.51 -40.69 -31.19
N ASN A 179 0.34 -41.10 -31.68
CA ASN A 179 -0.20 -42.46 -31.57
C ASN A 179 -0.33 -42.95 -30.12
N LEU A 180 -0.76 -42.05 -29.22
CA LEU A 180 -1.07 -42.36 -27.83
C LEU A 180 -2.58 -42.44 -27.63
N GLU A 181 -3.08 -43.54 -27.08
CA GLU A 181 -4.48 -43.64 -26.68
C GLU A 181 -4.78 -42.73 -25.49
N ILE A 182 -5.97 -42.12 -25.47
CA ILE A 182 -6.43 -41.32 -24.32
C ILE A 182 -6.66 -42.25 -23.13
N GLU A 183 -5.98 -42.00 -22.02
CA GLU A 183 -6.23 -42.70 -20.75
C GLU A 183 -7.14 -41.88 -19.85
N GLY A 184 -8.19 -42.51 -19.31
CA GLY A 184 -9.15 -41.83 -18.43
C GLY A 184 -10.15 -40.96 -19.19
N ARG A 185 -10.59 -39.86 -18.58
CA ARG A 185 -11.64 -38.99 -19.11
C ARG A 185 -11.11 -37.60 -19.45
N LEU A 186 -11.25 -37.17 -20.71
CA LEU A 186 -10.96 -35.79 -21.11
C LEU A 186 -11.76 -34.78 -20.28
N HIS A 187 -11.14 -33.66 -19.94
CA HIS A 187 -11.66 -32.64 -19.02
C HIS A 187 -11.84 -33.14 -17.57
N SER A 188 -11.16 -34.23 -17.21
CA SER A 188 -10.84 -34.53 -15.82
C SER A 188 -9.40 -34.07 -15.61
N GLY A 189 -9.17 -33.03 -14.83
CA GLY A 189 -7.88 -32.37 -14.80
C GLY A 189 -6.73 -33.31 -14.42
N ILE A 190 -6.97 -34.29 -13.53
CA ILE A 190 -5.95 -35.29 -13.18
C ILE A 190 -5.61 -36.23 -14.35
N ASP A 191 -6.58 -36.64 -15.15
CA ASP A 191 -6.34 -37.51 -16.31
C ASP A 191 -5.69 -36.72 -17.45
N ASP A 192 -6.09 -35.47 -17.64
CA ASP A 192 -5.46 -34.57 -18.62
C ASP A 192 -4.00 -34.25 -18.24
N SER A 193 -3.72 -34.09 -16.94
CA SER A 193 -2.34 -33.95 -16.43
C SER A 193 -1.50 -35.20 -16.70
N ARG A 194 -2.05 -36.41 -16.50
CA ARG A 194 -1.35 -37.68 -16.79
C ARG A 194 -1.11 -37.86 -18.29
N ASN A 195 -2.11 -37.61 -19.13
CA ASN A 195 -1.95 -37.68 -20.58
C ASN A 195 -0.93 -36.66 -21.09
N THR A 196 -0.93 -35.44 -20.55
CA THR A 196 0.09 -34.44 -20.86
C THR A 196 1.48 -34.90 -20.44
N ALA A 197 1.63 -35.56 -19.28
CA ALA A 197 2.91 -36.17 -18.89
C ALA A 197 3.35 -37.27 -19.87
N ARG A 198 2.42 -38.10 -20.38
CA ARG A 198 2.71 -39.13 -21.40
C ARG A 198 3.19 -38.52 -22.71
N ILE A 199 2.60 -37.40 -23.15
CA ILE A 199 3.10 -36.62 -24.29
C ILE A 199 4.55 -36.17 -24.05
N VAL A 200 4.85 -35.62 -22.88
CA VAL A 200 6.22 -35.18 -22.56
C VAL A 200 7.20 -36.35 -22.61
N VAL A 201 6.84 -37.51 -22.03
CA VAL A 201 7.65 -38.73 -22.08
C VAL A 201 7.90 -39.18 -23.52
N GLU A 202 6.87 -39.20 -24.37
CA GLU A 202 7.00 -39.60 -25.76
C GLU A 202 7.90 -38.64 -26.54
N LEU A 203 7.71 -37.33 -26.37
CA LEU A 203 8.55 -36.32 -27.02
C LEU A 203 10.02 -36.43 -26.57
N GLN A 204 10.28 -36.66 -25.27
CA GLN A 204 11.63 -36.87 -24.76
C GLN A 204 12.27 -38.15 -25.31
N THR A 205 11.49 -39.23 -25.43
CA THR A 205 11.94 -40.48 -26.05
C THR A 205 12.35 -40.27 -27.51
N ARG A 206 11.69 -39.34 -28.20
CA ARG A 206 12.04 -38.90 -29.56
C ARG A 206 13.17 -37.86 -29.63
N GLY A 207 13.77 -37.48 -28.50
CA GLY A 207 14.94 -36.60 -28.42
C GLY A 207 14.66 -35.14 -28.02
N LEU A 208 13.43 -34.79 -27.62
CA LEU A 208 13.16 -33.47 -27.06
C LEU A 208 13.87 -33.31 -25.71
N VAL A 209 14.54 -32.17 -25.50
CA VAL A 209 15.08 -31.78 -24.19
C VAL A 209 14.43 -30.48 -23.77
N LEU A 210 13.64 -30.53 -22.70
CA LEU A 210 13.09 -29.33 -22.07
C LEU A 210 14.18 -28.64 -21.27
N THR A 211 14.45 -27.37 -21.57
CA THR A 211 15.47 -26.57 -20.88
C THR A 211 14.87 -25.26 -20.38
N THR A 212 15.67 -24.49 -19.63
CA THR A 212 15.29 -23.16 -19.14
C THR A 212 14.86 -22.18 -20.24
N LYS A 213 15.21 -22.42 -21.51
CA LYS A 213 14.74 -21.59 -22.65
C LYS A 213 13.26 -21.74 -22.96
N ASN A 214 12.67 -22.87 -22.60
CA ASN A 214 11.25 -23.17 -22.84
C ASN A 214 10.34 -22.48 -21.81
N ILE A 215 10.92 -21.87 -20.77
CA ILE A 215 10.18 -21.28 -19.66
C ILE A 215 9.60 -19.92 -20.08
N LYS A 216 8.28 -19.83 -20.04
CA LYS A 216 7.53 -18.58 -20.08
C LYS A 216 7.47 -17.98 -18.67
N THR A 217 7.42 -16.66 -18.61
CA THR A 217 7.23 -15.93 -17.34
C THR A 217 5.93 -15.15 -17.40
N PHE A 218 5.11 -15.28 -16.35
CA PHE A 218 3.99 -14.39 -16.08
C PHE A 218 4.50 -12.96 -16.06
N SER A 219 4.16 -12.20 -17.08
CA SER A 219 4.41 -10.78 -17.05
C SER A 219 3.21 -10.03 -16.52
N ASP A 220 3.23 -9.71 -15.23
CA ASP A 220 2.39 -8.61 -14.78
C ASP A 220 2.90 -7.33 -15.48
N PRO A 221 2.08 -6.68 -16.32
CA PRO A 221 2.49 -5.44 -16.96
C PRO A 221 2.94 -4.40 -15.94
N PHE A 222 2.42 -4.43 -14.72
CA PHE A 222 2.85 -3.53 -13.66
C PHE A 222 4.32 -3.70 -13.27
N LEU A 223 4.85 -4.93 -13.25
CA LEU A 223 6.21 -5.22 -12.79
C LEU A 223 7.29 -4.88 -13.83
N LYS A 224 6.91 -4.67 -15.10
CA LYS A 224 7.83 -4.46 -16.22
C LYS A 224 8.22 -3.00 -16.47
N VAL A 225 7.54 -2.01 -15.88
CA VAL A 225 7.59 -0.62 -16.38
C VAL A 225 8.46 0.33 -15.50
N GLY A 226 9.26 -0.22 -14.58
CA GLY A 226 10.19 0.55 -13.76
C GLY A 226 11.51 0.91 -14.45
N SER A 227 12.09 2.07 -14.12
CA SER A 227 13.44 2.44 -14.56
C SER A 227 14.50 1.92 -13.59
N LYS A 228 15.45 1.13 -14.09
CA LYS A 228 16.63 0.71 -13.32
C LYS A 228 17.69 1.82 -13.21
N ASN A 229 17.59 2.88 -14.02
CA ASN A 229 18.46 4.05 -13.95
C ASN A 229 17.85 5.09 -13.00
N GLU A 230 18.53 5.34 -11.89
CA GLU A 230 18.06 6.23 -10.82
C GLU A 230 17.99 7.70 -11.26
N SER A 231 18.96 8.19 -12.04
CA SER A 231 18.96 9.57 -12.54
C SER A 231 17.81 9.82 -13.50
N GLN A 232 17.54 8.89 -14.42
CA GLN A 232 16.40 8.99 -15.33
C GLN A 232 15.06 8.90 -14.58
N LEU A 233 14.99 8.03 -13.57
CA LEU A 233 13.81 7.91 -12.72
C LEU A 233 13.53 9.21 -11.97
N PHE A 234 14.56 9.81 -11.38
CA PHE A 234 14.46 11.08 -10.67
C PHE A 234 13.97 12.20 -11.60
N LEU A 235 14.58 12.36 -12.77
CA LEU A 235 14.16 13.37 -13.77
C LEU A 235 12.71 13.19 -14.20
N ARG A 236 12.27 11.95 -14.47
CA ARG A 236 10.87 11.65 -14.80
C ARG A 236 9.94 12.06 -13.67
N CYS A 237 10.25 11.66 -12.44
CA CYS A 237 9.42 12.01 -11.29
C CYS A 237 9.39 13.52 -11.04
N HIS A 238 10.51 14.21 -11.19
CA HIS A 238 10.58 15.66 -11.03
C HIS A 238 9.72 16.37 -12.08
N PHE A 239 9.80 15.95 -13.35
CA PHE A 239 8.93 16.45 -14.42
C PHE A 239 7.44 16.24 -14.10
N ILE A 240 7.07 15.03 -13.65
CA ILE A 240 5.69 14.73 -13.24
C ILE A 240 5.27 15.59 -12.04
N ALA A 241 6.11 15.76 -11.03
CA ALA A 241 5.83 16.57 -9.86
C ALA A 241 5.60 18.05 -10.21
N ASN A 242 6.38 18.60 -11.14
CA ASN A 242 6.17 19.96 -11.65
C ASN A 242 4.83 20.08 -12.38
N LYS A 243 4.44 19.09 -13.18
CA LYS A 243 3.12 19.06 -13.81
C LYS A 243 1.97 18.96 -12.80
N ILE A 244 2.18 18.30 -11.68
CA ILE A 244 1.18 18.20 -10.61
C ILE A 244 0.95 19.56 -9.92
N GLN A 245 1.91 20.49 -9.94
CA GLN A 245 1.72 21.83 -9.39
C GLN A 245 0.53 22.57 -10.04
N GLU A 246 0.18 22.26 -11.28
CA GLU A 246 -1.01 22.80 -11.95
C GLU A 246 -2.31 22.48 -11.19
N PHE A 247 -2.35 21.36 -10.46
CA PHE A 247 -3.48 20.91 -9.65
C PHE A 247 -3.42 21.35 -8.19
N SER A 248 -2.24 21.78 -7.74
CA SER A 248 -2.03 22.31 -6.41
C SER A 248 -2.68 23.68 -6.25
N ILE A 249 -2.70 24.16 -5.01
CA ILE A 249 -3.08 25.53 -4.67
C ILE A 249 -2.32 26.56 -5.54
N SER A 250 -3.01 27.60 -6.02
CA SER A 250 -2.35 28.68 -6.75
C SER A 250 -1.48 29.53 -5.81
N ASN A 251 -0.49 30.24 -6.34
CA ASN A 251 0.32 31.16 -5.51
C ASN A 251 -0.56 32.21 -4.80
N MET A 252 -1.57 32.75 -5.51
CA MET A 252 -2.52 33.70 -4.92
C MET A 252 -3.31 33.06 -3.77
N GLU A 253 -3.87 31.87 -3.98
CA GLU A 253 -4.63 31.17 -2.94
C GLU A 253 -3.75 30.79 -1.74
N LEU A 254 -2.46 30.47 -1.96
CA LEU A 254 -1.51 30.24 -0.89
C LEU A 254 -1.25 31.51 -0.07
N GLN A 255 -1.03 32.65 -0.73
CA GLN A 255 -0.88 33.94 -0.06
C GLN A 255 -2.14 34.31 0.73
N ASN A 256 -3.33 34.10 0.15
CA ASN A 256 -4.60 34.31 0.84
C ASN A 256 -4.71 33.46 2.11
N LYS A 257 -4.27 32.19 2.08
CA LYS A 257 -4.26 31.34 3.28
C LYS A 257 -3.25 31.80 4.34
N ILE A 258 -2.08 32.28 3.93
CA ILE A 258 -1.09 32.85 4.84
C ILE A 258 -1.66 34.09 5.52
N GLN A 259 -2.27 34.98 4.74
CA GLN A 259 -2.91 36.20 5.26
C GLN A 259 -4.09 35.86 6.18
N ALA A 260 -4.93 34.89 5.82
CA ALA A 260 -6.03 34.44 6.68
C ALA A 260 -5.52 33.89 8.02
N PHE A 261 -4.43 33.13 8.01
CA PHE A 261 -3.79 32.66 9.25
C PHE A 261 -3.29 33.81 10.11
N GLN A 262 -2.64 34.81 9.51
CA GLN A 262 -2.15 36.00 10.21
C GLN A 262 -3.28 36.83 10.81
N ASN A 263 -4.40 36.99 10.10
CA ASN A 263 -5.60 37.67 10.59
C ASN A 263 -6.17 36.96 11.83
N ILE A 264 -6.24 35.62 11.79
CA ILE A 264 -6.67 34.82 12.94
C ILE A 264 -5.67 34.96 14.09
N GLU A 265 -4.37 34.86 13.81
CA GLU A 265 -3.35 35.02 14.84
C GLU A 265 -3.48 36.38 15.54
N HIS A 266 -3.72 37.46 14.79
CA HIS A 266 -3.96 38.79 15.33
C HIS A 266 -5.16 38.85 16.28
N ILE A 267 -6.29 38.23 15.91
CA ILE A 267 -7.49 38.12 16.77
C ILE A 267 -7.12 37.50 18.13
N PHE A 268 -6.33 36.42 18.14
CA PHE A 268 -5.91 35.77 19.37
C PHE A 268 -4.88 36.59 20.15
N GLN A 269 -3.94 37.27 19.48
CA GLN A 269 -2.95 38.14 20.13
C GLN A 269 -3.64 39.26 20.93
N GLN A 270 -4.70 39.86 20.38
CA GLN A 270 -5.45 40.93 21.05
C GLN A 270 -6.25 40.45 22.27
N ASN A 271 -6.69 39.19 22.27
CA ASN A 271 -7.62 38.65 23.28
C ASN A 271 -6.93 37.78 24.34
N PHE A 272 -5.70 37.32 24.09
CA PHE A 272 -4.88 36.53 25.00
C PHE A 272 -3.45 37.12 25.07
N PRO A 273 -3.29 38.31 25.66
CA PRO A 273 -2.00 38.97 25.78
C PRO A 273 -1.04 38.21 26.71
N LYS A 274 0.27 38.38 26.50
CA LYS A 274 1.33 37.73 27.28
C LYS A 274 1.19 38.04 28.78
N THR A 275 1.06 37.02 29.63
CA THR A 275 1.11 37.22 31.09
C THR A 275 2.55 37.39 31.58
N ASN A 276 2.84 38.48 32.31
CA ASN A 276 4.08 38.60 33.09
C ASN A 276 3.95 37.74 34.36
N GLN A 277 4.79 36.71 34.53
CA GLN A 277 4.89 36.01 35.80
C GLN A 277 5.54 36.94 36.85
N LYS A 278 4.74 37.54 37.73
CA LYS A 278 5.25 38.17 38.96
C LYS A 278 5.76 37.06 39.90
N LYS A 279 7.06 37.07 40.21
CA LYS A 279 7.63 36.27 41.30
C LYS A 279 6.99 36.68 42.63
N ASN A 280 6.24 35.76 43.24
CA ASN A 280 6.05 35.76 44.69
C ASN A 280 7.34 35.27 45.32
N THR A 281 8.07 36.16 46.01
CA THR A 281 9.06 35.76 47.01
C THR A 281 8.85 36.61 48.26
N ASN A 282 8.04 36.09 49.18
CA ASN A 282 8.25 36.32 50.60
C ASN A 282 9.38 35.38 51.02
N THR A 283 10.52 35.93 51.48
CA THR A 283 11.28 35.40 52.63
C THR A 283 12.29 36.44 53.12
N HIS A 284 12.28 36.59 54.44
CA HIS A 284 13.16 37.34 55.33
C HIS A 284 14.69 37.21 55.13
N LEU A 285 15.36 38.19 55.75
CA LEU A 285 16.67 38.18 56.45
C LEU A 285 17.93 38.60 55.67
N GLY A 286 18.57 39.66 56.19
CA GLY A 286 20.04 39.69 56.36
C GLY A 286 20.77 40.91 55.80
N ASN A 287 21.10 41.85 56.69
CA ASN A 287 22.08 42.93 56.50
C ASN A 287 23.42 42.46 55.91
N ASN A 288 24.03 43.26 55.02
CA ASN A 288 25.28 43.98 55.34
C ASN A 288 25.80 44.83 54.15
N ASN A 289 25.86 46.14 54.42
CA ASN A 289 26.97 47.08 54.23
C ASN A 289 27.72 47.22 52.88
N ASN A 290 27.63 48.48 52.42
CA ASN A 290 28.72 49.43 52.12
C ASN A 290 29.26 49.59 50.69
N ASN A 291 29.03 50.81 50.21
CA ASN A 291 29.97 51.78 49.63
C ASN A 291 30.44 51.58 48.18
N LEU A 292 30.11 52.54 47.31
CA LEU A 292 31.00 53.62 46.78
C LEU A 292 32.04 53.03 45.82
N ASP A 293 32.29 53.50 44.61
CA ASP A 293 32.18 54.82 44.01
C ASP A 293 32.32 54.61 42.47
N LYS A 294 31.54 55.34 41.67
CA LYS A 294 31.96 56.39 40.70
C LYS A 294 33.09 56.06 39.71
N ASN A 295 32.77 56.43 38.47
CA ASN A 295 33.62 57.12 37.48
C ASN A 295 34.74 56.27 36.83
N ASN A 296 35.13 56.46 35.57
CA ASN A 296 34.68 57.29 34.46
C ASN A 296 35.47 56.82 33.22
N ASN A 297 34.92 57.14 32.05
CA ASN A 297 35.65 57.63 30.86
C ASN A 297 36.68 56.77 30.11
N ASN A 298 36.25 56.50 28.87
CA ASN A 298 36.80 57.01 27.61
C ASN A 298 38.08 56.41 27.00
N ASN A 299 38.00 56.41 25.66
CA ASN A 299 39.08 56.47 24.67
C ASN A 299 39.83 55.13 24.46
N LYS A 300 40.23 54.73 23.26
CA LYS A 300 40.14 55.28 21.89
C LYS A 300 40.76 54.22 20.95
N ASP A 301 40.61 54.45 19.65
CA ASP A 301 41.56 54.08 18.58
C ASP A 301 41.57 52.65 17.99
N ASN A 302 41.07 52.61 16.75
CA ASN A 302 41.76 52.27 15.50
C ASN A 302 42.38 50.88 15.23
N ASN A 303 41.98 50.41 14.04
CA ASN A 303 42.73 49.71 12.99
C ASN A 303 42.86 48.18 13.01
N ASN A 304 42.17 47.61 12.01
CA ASN A 304 42.65 46.62 11.02
C ASN A 304 43.63 45.55 11.49
N ASN A 305 43.20 44.28 11.44
CA ASN A 305 43.86 43.31 10.56
C ASN A 305 43.04 42.04 10.32
N ASN A 306 43.23 41.52 9.11
CA ASN A 306 42.67 40.29 8.56
C ASN A 306 43.22 39.01 9.23
N ASN A 307 42.45 37.93 8.98
CA ASN A 307 42.82 36.52 8.87
C ASN A 307 42.57 35.57 10.05
N ASN A 308 41.70 34.61 9.73
CA ASN A 308 41.80 33.16 9.93
C ASN A 308 41.56 32.52 11.30
N ASP A 309 40.53 31.67 11.27
CA ASP A 309 40.47 30.30 11.78
C ASP A 309 40.40 29.99 13.28
N LYS A 310 39.32 29.24 13.57
CA LYS A 310 39.18 28.12 14.50
C LYS A 310 38.78 28.40 15.95
N ASP A 311 37.56 27.94 16.23
CA ASP A 311 37.13 27.16 17.38
C ASP A 311 37.45 27.68 18.79
N LYS A 312 36.40 28.19 19.45
CA LYS A 312 36.03 27.87 20.85
C LYS A 312 34.75 28.62 21.25
N ASP A 313 33.60 28.06 20.92
CA ASP A 313 32.32 28.48 21.51
C ASP A 313 32.28 28.03 22.98
N LYS A 314 32.63 28.96 23.88
CA LYS A 314 32.34 28.87 25.30
C LYS A 314 30.87 29.22 25.54
N ASN A 315 30.17 28.26 26.13
CA ASN A 315 28.87 28.39 26.79
C ASN A 315 28.65 29.77 27.44
N SER A 316 27.84 30.62 26.80
CA SER A 316 27.04 31.61 27.52
C SER A 316 25.61 31.06 27.62
N LYS A 317 25.23 30.69 28.85
CA LYS A 317 23.84 30.41 29.20
C LYS A 317 23.09 31.73 29.16
N ASN A 318 22.57 32.10 28.00
CA ASN A 318 21.49 33.07 27.90
C ASN A 318 20.24 32.44 28.52
N ASN A 319 19.99 32.75 29.80
CA ASN A 319 18.67 32.63 30.40
C ASN A 319 17.73 33.64 29.72
N ASN A 320 17.30 33.32 28.50
CA ASN A 320 16.12 33.94 27.92
C ASN A 320 14.92 33.32 28.63
N GLU A 321 14.34 34.05 29.60
CA GLU A 321 12.99 33.79 30.08
C GLU A 321 12.06 33.78 28.85
N LYS A 322 11.67 32.58 28.38
CA LYS A 322 10.69 32.44 27.30
C LYS A 322 9.37 32.96 27.84
N ILE A 323 8.99 34.16 27.39
CA ILE A 323 7.63 34.67 27.54
C ILE A 323 6.71 33.74 26.74
N GLU A 324 6.10 32.78 27.42
CA GLU A 324 5.22 31.79 26.79
C GLU A 324 3.85 32.44 26.55
N GLN A 325 3.36 32.39 25.31
CA GLN A 325 2.02 32.86 24.98
C GLN A 325 0.98 31.94 25.65
N ASP A 326 -0.12 32.54 26.12
CA ASP A 326 -1.26 31.81 26.73
C ASP A 326 -2.03 30.96 25.71
N TYR A 327 -1.68 31.01 24.43
CA TYR A 327 -2.24 30.18 23.38
C TYR A 327 -1.20 29.80 22.34
N LYS A 328 -1.51 28.76 21.56
CA LYS A 328 -0.75 28.32 20.40
C LYS A 328 -1.68 27.88 19.28
N LEU A 329 -1.45 28.44 18.09
CA LEU A 329 -2.16 28.05 16.87
C LEU A 329 -1.33 27.03 16.10
N HIS A 330 -1.98 25.94 15.70
CA HIS A 330 -1.36 24.86 14.93
C HIS A 330 -2.10 24.72 13.61
N VAL A 331 -1.41 24.97 12.49
CA VAL A 331 -1.93 24.60 11.17
C VAL A 331 -1.92 23.07 11.08
N ILE A 332 -3.09 22.48 10.88
CA ILE A 332 -3.31 21.05 10.82
C ILE A 332 -3.81 20.64 9.43
N GLY A 333 -3.97 19.33 9.21
CA GLY A 333 -4.58 18.83 7.98
C GLY A 333 -3.74 19.14 6.74
N SER A 334 -4.42 19.32 5.60
CA SER A 334 -3.80 19.39 4.27
C SER A 334 -2.73 20.48 4.16
N CYS A 335 -2.97 21.65 4.77
CA CYS A 335 -2.01 22.75 4.82
C CYS A 335 -0.80 22.39 5.69
N GLY A 336 -1.02 21.72 6.83
CA GLY A 336 0.05 21.40 7.78
C GLY A 336 1.07 20.35 7.32
N TYR A 337 0.76 19.54 6.29
CA TYR A 337 1.72 18.61 5.66
C TYR A 337 1.92 18.85 4.14
N ASN A 338 1.48 20.01 3.65
CA ASN A 338 1.68 20.49 2.28
C ASN A 338 1.16 19.56 1.18
N VAL A 339 -0.09 19.14 1.30
CA VAL A 339 -0.83 18.37 0.28
C VAL A 339 -2.15 19.09 -0.01
N VAL A 340 -2.02 20.33 -0.50
CA VAL A 340 -3.13 21.26 -0.66
C VAL A 340 -3.62 21.26 -2.11
N LEU A 341 -4.89 20.92 -2.31
CA LEU A 341 -5.57 21.12 -3.59
C LEU A 341 -6.28 22.48 -3.58
N ARG A 342 -6.59 23.02 -4.77
CA ARG A 342 -7.46 24.20 -4.88
C ARG A 342 -8.74 24.03 -4.07
N ASN A 343 -9.16 25.11 -3.43
CA ASN A 343 -10.34 25.21 -2.56
C ASN A 343 -10.27 24.31 -1.32
N SER A 344 -9.07 23.90 -0.87
CA SER A 344 -8.94 23.19 0.42
C SER A 344 -9.07 24.18 1.57
N ASN A 345 -9.68 23.77 2.68
CA ASN A 345 -9.84 24.62 3.85
C ASN A 345 -8.50 24.89 4.55
N LEU A 346 -8.41 26.01 5.27
CA LEU A 346 -7.35 26.27 6.23
C LEU A 346 -7.77 25.72 7.60
N ASP A 347 -7.23 24.55 7.97
CA ASP A 347 -7.55 23.89 9.23
C ASP A 347 -6.57 24.32 10.34
N ILE A 348 -7.10 24.84 11.47
CA ILE A 348 -6.30 25.33 12.59
C ILE A 348 -6.81 24.72 13.90
N ALA A 349 -5.88 24.15 14.67
CA ALA A 349 -6.12 23.73 16.05
C ALA A 349 -5.56 24.75 17.05
N ILE A 350 -6.37 25.10 18.04
CA ILE A 350 -6.04 26.12 19.03
C ILE A 350 -5.78 25.46 20.38
N GLU A 351 -4.57 25.60 20.88
CA GLU A 351 -4.14 25.20 22.22
C GLU A 351 -4.12 26.43 23.13
N ILE A 352 -4.61 26.31 24.37
CA ILE A 352 -4.67 27.41 25.33
C ILE A 352 -4.03 26.92 26.64
N ASN A 353 -2.99 27.62 27.11
CA ASN A 353 -2.17 27.26 28.26
C ASN A 353 -2.73 27.87 29.56
N SER A 354 -3.41 27.03 30.35
CA SER A 354 -3.70 27.18 31.78
C SER A 354 -4.87 28.07 32.30
N LYS A 355 -5.60 27.45 33.24
CA LYS A 355 -6.43 27.92 34.39
C LYS A 355 -7.51 29.00 34.24
N SER A 356 -7.53 29.84 33.20
CA SER A 356 -8.39 31.05 33.19
C SER A 356 -9.50 31.07 32.13
N SER A 357 -9.61 30.08 31.24
CA SER A 357 -10.71 30.08 30.28
C SER A 357 -11.16 28.68 29.85
N ASN A 358 -12.41 28.36 30.16
CA ASN A 358 -13.17 27.35 29.42
C ASN A 358 -13.58 27.95 28.06
N LEU A 359 -12.60 28.32 27.22
CA LEU A 359 -12.90 28.73 25.84
C LEU A 359 -13.28 27.47 25.06
N GLY A 360 -14.55 27.08 25.19
CA GLY A 360 -15.18 26.07 24.36
C GLY A 360 -15.41 26.59 22.94
N LEU A 361 -15.96 25.74 22.08
CA LEU A 361 -16.31 26.15 20.71
C LEU A 361 -17.27 27.34 20.66
N ASN A 362 -18.18 27.47 21.63
CA ASN A 362 -19.04 28.65 21.72
C ASN A 362 -18.25 29.91 22.07
N GLY A 363 -17.22 29.79 22.91
CA GLY A 363 -16.32 30.90 23.21
C GLY A 363 -15.51 31.34 21.99
N LEU A 364 -15.04 30.37 21.20
CA LEU A 364 -14.38 30.63 19.91
C LEU A 364 -15.33 31.29 18.91
N ARG A 365 -16.58 30.79 18.78
CA ARG A 365 -17.61 31.38 17.94
C ARG A 365 -17.84 32.85 18.30
N ASN A 366 -18.05 33.12 19.59
CA ASN A 366 -18.30 34.47 20.09
C ASN A 366 -17.09 35.39 19.94
N LEU A 367 -15.87 34.83 19.96
CA LEU A 367 -14.65 35.61 19.69
C LEU A 367 -14.60 36.03 18.23
N ILE A 368 -14.83 35.10 17.30
CA ILE A 368 -14.82 35.40 15.85
C ILE A 368 -15.95 36.37 15.49
N SER A 369 -17.18 36.15 15.95
CA SER A 369 -18.31 37.06 15.69
C SER A 369 -18.12 38.47 16.24
N ARG A 370 -17.26 38.68 17.24
CA ARG A 370 -16.96 40.03 17.76
C ARG A 370 -16.02 40.81 16.86
N HIS A 371 -15.12 40.12 16.16
CA HIS A 371 -14.17 40.74 15.23
C HIS A 371 -14.75 40.87 13.82
N ASP A 372 -15.65 39.97 13.44
CA ASP A 372 -16.36 39.99 12.17
C ASP A 372 -17.85 39.68 12.42
N PRO A 373 -18.69 40.71 12.67
CA PRO A 373 -20.11 40.51 12.99
C PRO A 373 -20.92 39.87 11.85
N ASP A 374 -20.49 40.06 10.61
CA ASP A 374 -21.20 39.59 9.41
C ASP A 374 -20.77 38.17 8.98
N VAL A 375 -19.83 37.55 9.71
CA VAL A 375 -19.33 36.22 9.39
C VAL A 375 -20.36 35.12 9.68
N GLU A 376 -20.69 34.34 8.65
CA GLU A 376 -21.52 33.15 8.81
C GLU A 376 -20.69 31.99 9.43
N LEU A 377 -20.98 31.64 10.68
CA LEU A 377 -20.29 30.57 11.42
C LEU A 377 -21.11 29.28 11.47
N LYS A 378 -20.59 28.22 10.85
CA LYS A 378 -21.18 26.87 10.86
C LYS A 378 -20.47 26.00 11.90
N ILE A 379 -21.22 25.47 12.87
CA ILE A 379 -20.70 24.47 13.80
C ILE A 379 -21.00 23.10 13.22
N ASN A 380 -19.95 22.34 12.89
CA ASN A 380 -20.08 21.02 12.31
C ASN A 380 -19.79 19.94 13.36
N PRO A 381 -20.79 19.15 13.78
CA PRO A 381 -20.58 17.96 14.58
C PRO A 381 -20.24 16.77 13.67
N SER A 382 -19.03 16.24 13.78
CA SER A 382 -18.70 14.91 13.26
C SER A 382 -18.40 13.96 14.41
N ASN A 383 -18.56 12.65 14.20
CA ASN A 383 -18.39 11.59 15.21
C ASN A 383 -17.10 11.78 16.04
N GLY A 384 -17.22 12.41 17.21
CA GLY A 384 -16.13 12.66 18.14
C GLY A 384 -15.20 13.85 17.84
N PHE A 385 -15.52 14.72 16.87
CA PHE A 385 -14.76 15.94 16.58
C PHE A 385 -15.67 17.10 16.20
N LYS A 386 -15.46 18.28 16.80
CA LYS A 386 -16.27 19.48 16.55
C LYS A 386 -15.36 20.63 16.11
N TRP A 387 -15.80 21.36 15.09
CA TRP A 387 -15.10 22.56 14.60
C TRP A 387 -16.10 23.64 14.18
N ILE A 388 -15.57 24.85 14.08
CA ILE A 388 -16.26 26.01 13.52
C ILE A 388 -15.70 26.23 12.13
N GLU A 389 -16.58 26.33 11.16
CA GLU A 389 -16.25 26.65 9.78
C GLU A 389 -16.80 28.04 9.45
N PHE A 390 -15.98 28.87 8.81
CA PHE A 390 -16.38 30.17 8.28
C PHE A 390 -15.48 30.59 7.12
N THR A 391 -15.90 31.60 6.37
CA THR A 391 -15.10 32.25 5.34
C THR A 391 -14.52 33.55 5.90
N GLU A 392 -13.20 33.66 5.91
CA GLU A 392 -12.51 34.91 6.27
C GLU A 392 -12.70 35.92 5.13
N GLN A 393 -13.33 37.06 5.42
CA GLN A 393 -13.86 38.00 4.42
C GLN A 393 -12.78 38.64 3.55
N GLN A 394 -11.59 38.95 4.10
CA GLN A 394 -10.56 39.68 3.35
C GLN A 394 -9.91 38.82 2.26
N THR A 395 -9.73 37.54 2.56
CA THR A 395 -9.00 36.60 1.70
C THR A 395 -9.92 35.62 0.99
N MET A 396 -11.22 35.63 1.33
CA MET A 396 -12.22 34.64 0.93
C MET A 396 -11.81 33.20 1.24
N THR A 397 -10.98 33.02 2.27
CA THR A 397 -10.46 31.70 2.68
C THR A 397 -11.45 31.03 3.62
N THR A 398 -11.89 29.82 3.28
CA THR A 398 -12.61 28.96 4.23
C THR A 398 -11.65 28.43 5.30
N VAL A 399 -11.98 28.72 6.55
CA VAL A 399 -11.21 28.39 7.76
C VAL A 399 -12.02 27.41 8.60
N CYS A 400 -11.35 26.36 9.07
CA CYS A 400 -11.88 25.43 10.06
C CYS A 400 -11.10 25.58 11.37
N LEU A 401 -11.73 26.14 12.41
CA LEU A 401 -11.15 26.25 13.74
C LEU A 401 -11.63 25.13 14.66
N THR A 402 -10.70 24.46 15.34
CA THR A 402 -11.02 23.44 16.33
C THR A 402 -10.18 23.60 17.60
N LYS A 403 -10.68 23.05 18.70
CA LYS A 403 -9.91 23.01 19.95
C LYS A 403 -8.80 21.97 19.84
N TYR A 404 -7.64 22.28 20.38
CA TYR A 404 -6.59 21.29 20.62
C TYR A 404 -7.09 20.27 21.65
N ILE A 405 -7.33 19.04 21.22
CA ILE A 405 -7.75 17.93 22.07
C ILE A 405 -6.63 16.89 22.10
N ASN A 406 -5.90 16.85 23.22
CA ASN A 406 -4.84 15.86 23.50
C ASN A 406 -3.81 15.69 22.37
N GLY A 407 -3.55 16.76 21.61
CA GLY A 407 -2.62 16.80 20.48
C GLY A 407 -2.96 15.90 19.30
N SER A 408 -4.17 15.34 19.21
CA SER A 408 -4.45 14.31 18.22
C SER A 408 -4.31 14.78 16.77
N SER A 409 -4.90 15.93 16.42
CA SER A 409 -4.85 16.47 15.06
C SER A 409 -3.46 16.99 14.68
N VAL A 410 -2.76 17.57 15.66
CA VAL A 410 -1.37 18.05 15.51
C VAL A 410 -0.41 16.88 15.30
N LEU A 411 -0.52 15.83 16.12
CA LEU A 411 0.27 14.60 15.96
C LEU A 411 0.00 13.94 14.62
N THR A 412 -1.26 13.82 14.19
CA THR A 412 -1.62 13.33 12.86
C THR A 412 -0.93 14.12 11.75
N THR A 413 -0.97 15.44 11.86
CA THR A 413 -0.35 16.34 10.88
C THR A 413 1.17 16.16 10.85
N ASN A 414 1.82 16.07 12.02
CA ASN A 414 3.27 15.89 12.13
C ASN A 414 3.72 14.53 11.58
N ILE A 415 2.97 13.45 11.83
CA ILE A 415 3.26 12.11 11.28
C ILE A 415 3.14 12.13 9.75
N MET A 416 2.06 12.70 9.22
CA MET A 416 1.88 12.82 7.77
C MET A 416 2.97 13.68 7.12
N ARG A 417 3.36 14.78 7.77
CA ARG A 417 4.50 15.61 7.33
C ARG A 417 5.79 14.80 7.27
N LYS A 418 6.08 14.03 8.32
CA LYS A 418 7.26 13.16 8.37
C LYS A 418 7.25 12.14 7.23
N PHE A 419 6.11 11.52 6.92
CA PHE A 419 6.00 10.65 5.75
C PHE A 419 6.27 11.37 4.42
N CYS A 420 5.73 12.57 4.25
CA CYS A 420 5.97 13.40 3.08
C CYS A 420 7.44 13.79 2.90
N ASP A 421 8.22 13.87 3.99
CA ASP A 421 9.64 14.21 3.98
C ASP A 421 10.55 12.99 3.75
N LEU A 422 10.03 11.76 3.84
CA LEU A 422 10.82 10.53 3.69
C LEU A 422 11.15 10.20 2.23
N ASP A 423 10.29 10.57 1.27
CA ASP A 423 10.53 10.33 -0.16
C ASP A 423 9.79 11.39 -1.01
N PHE A 424 10.50 11.95 -2.01
CA PHE A 424 9.99 13.05 -2.84
C PHE A 424 8.74 12.67 -3.67
N ARG A 425 8.45 11.37 -3.85
CA ARG A 425 7.28 10.86 -4.58
C ARG A 425 6.01 10.85 -3.73
N VAL A 426 6.12 10.93 -2.40
CA VAL A 426 4.97 10.82 -1.48
C VAL A 426 3.96 11.95 -1.70
N ARG A 427 4.37 13.22 -1.59
CA ARG A 427 3.46 14.36 -1.78
C ARG A 427 2.74 14.34 -3.14
N PRO A 428 3.44 14.18 -4.28
CA PRO A 428 2.80 14.04 -5.59
C PRO A 428 1.74 12.93 -5.65
N LEU A 429 2.01 11.77 -5.05
CA LEU A 429 1.08 10.65 -5.02
C LEU A 429 -0.18 10.95 -4.20
N LEU A 430 -0.03 11.61 -3.05
CA LEU A 430 -1.16 12.03 -2.23
C LEU A 430 -2.05 13.03 -2.99
N ILE A 431 -1.44 14.02 -3.64
CA ILE A 431 -2.15 15.02 -4.45
C ILE A 431 -2.93 14.36 -5.59
N LEU A 432 -2.28 13.48 -6.37
CA LEU A 432 -2.93 12.76 -7.47
C LEU A 432 -4.07 11.87 -6.96
N THR A 433 -3.84 11.11 -5.88
CA THR A 433 -4.87 10.22 -5.32
C THR A 433 -6.10 11.01 -4.87
N ARG A 434 -5.91 12.17 -4.24
CA ARG A 434 -7.01 13.07 -3.86
C ARG A 434 -7.72 13.67 -5.07
N LYS A 435 -6.97 14.09 -6.11
CA LYS A 435 -7.55 14.60 -7.35
C LYS A 435 -8.39 13.54 -8.06
N TRP A 436 -7.89 12.31 -8.15
CA TRP A 436 -8.65 11.16 -8.64
C TRP A 436 -9.93 10.93 -7.83
N ALA A 437 -9.83 10.93 -6.50
CA ALA A 437 -11.01 10.73 -5.65
C ALA A 437 -12.08 11.80 -5.87
N ARG A 438 -11.67 13.07 -6.03
CA ARG A 438 -12.58 14.17 -6.41
C ARG A 438 -13.20 13.93 -7.80
N SER A 439 -12.41 13.53 -8.80
CA SER A 439 -12.93 13.27 -10.16
C SER A 439 -13.93 12.11 -10.22
N GLN A 440 -13.84 11.14 -9.30
CA GLN A 440 -14.79 10.04 -9.16
C GLN A 440 -16.02 10.38 -8.30
N LYS A 441 -16.06 11.60 -7.73
CA LYS A 441 -17.03 12.02 -6.70
C LYS A 441 -17.07 11.02 -5.53
N LEU A 442 -15.89 10.52 -5.14
CA LEU A 442 -15.76 9.42 -4.18
C LEU A 442 -16.34 9.80 -2.81
N LEU A 443 -16.05 11.02 -2.35
CA LEU A 443 -16.48 11.52 -1.04
C LEU A 443 -17.99 11.76 -0.96
N GLU A 444 -18.67 11.96 -2.10
CA GLU A 444 -20.13 12.08 -2.16
C GLU A 444 -20.80 10.69 -2.06
N LYS A 445 -20.10 9.65 -2.51
CA LYS A 445 -20.59 8.26 -2.54
C LYS A 445 -20.26 7.47 -1.27
N ILE A 446 -19.20 7.89 -0.58
CA ILE A 446 -18.61 7.12 0.51
C ILE A 446 -18.38 8.04 1.72
N ASN A 447 -18.89 7.60 2.86
CA ASN A 447 -18.72 8.30 4.13
C ASN A 447 -17.33 8.02 4.73
N LEU A 448 -16.28 8.56 4.08
CA LEU A 448 -14.89 8.42 4.48
C LEU A 448 -14.17 9.78 4.38
N PRO A 449 -13.49 10.28 5.43
CA PRO A 449 -12.72 11.52 5.34
C PRO A 449 -11.61 11.42 4.30
N ILE A 450 -11.36 12.49 3.53
CA ILE A 450 -10.38 12.49 2.42
C ILE A 450 -8.97 12.06 2.85
N PHE A 451 -8.54 12.44 4.06
CA PHE A 451 -7.22 12.08 4.59
C PHE A 451 -7.07 10.57 4.86
N SER A 452 -8.17 9.83 4.93
CA SER A 452 -8.14 8.37 5.01
C SER A 452 -7.57 7.75 3.73
N LEU A 453 -7.71 8.40 2.57
CA LEU A 453 -7.06 7.97 1.34
C LEU A 453 -5.55 8.14 1.42
N ASP A 454 -5.07 9.19 2.09
CA ASP A 454 -3.64 9.37 2.28
C ASP A 454 -3.06 8.21 3.09
N PHE A 455 -3.81 7.71 4.08
CA PHE A 455 -3.39 6.57 4.89
C PHE A 455 -3.29 5.30 4.04
N LEU A 456 -4.19 5.12 3.07
CA LEU A 456 -4.11 4.03 2.11
C LEU A 456 -2.85 4.15 1.25
N VAL A 457 -2.54 5.35 0.73
CA VAL A 457 -1.33 5.59 -0.06
C VAL A 457 -0.06 5.33 0.77
N ILE A 458 0.03 5.89 1.99
CA ILE A 458 1.16 5.65 2.89
C ILE A 458 1.31 4.16 3.19
N TYR A 459 0.21 3.47 3.50
CA TYR A 459 0.23 2.05 3.75
C TYR A 459 0.77 1.25 2.56
N TYR A 460 0.30 1.56 1.34
CA TYR A 460 0.79 0.97 0.11
C TYR A 460 2.29 1.23 -0.08
N LEU A 461 2.75 2.47 0.09
CA LEU A 461 4.16 2.84 -0.07
C LEU A 461 5.08 2.10 0.91
N GLN A 462 4.58 1.79 2.11
CA GLN A 462 5.28 0.90 3.03
C GLN A 462 5.33 -0.54 2.54
N GLN A 463 4.24 -1.05 1.95
CA GLN A 463 4.22 -2.41 1.41
C GLN A 463 5.20 -2.60 0.25
N VAL A 464 5.42 -1.54 -0.55
CA VAL A 464 6.33 -1.56 -1.70
C VAL A 464 7.73 -1.06 -1.41
N GLY A 465 8.07 -0.85 -0.12
CA GLY A 465 9.41 -0.51 0.31
C GLY A 465 9.90 0.87 -0.16
N ILE A 466 9.00 1.83 -0.31
CA ILE A 466 9.35 3.24 -0.61
C ILE A 466 9.63 4.02 0.67
N ILE A 467 8.78 3.83 1.68
CA ILE A 467 8.90 4.49 2.99
C ILE A 467 8.84 3.45 4.12
N PRO A 468 9.54 3.69 5.24
CA PRO A 468 9.49 2.82 6.41
C PRO A 468 8.19 3.00 7.21
N GLN A 469 7.99 2.14 8.21
CA GLN A 469 7.07 2.47 9.31
C GLN A 469 7.65 3.59 10.17
N LEU A 470 6.80 4.43 10.76
CA LEU A 470 7.22 5.38 11.78
C LEU A 470 6.94 4.82 13.18
N ASN A 471 7.86 5.07 14.09
CA ASN A 471 7.71 4.80 15.52
C ASN A 471 7.17 6.05 16.20
N VAL A 472 6.16 5.89 17.05
CA VAL A 472 5.56 6.99 17.81
C VAL A 472 5.55 6.63 19.28
N ASP A 473 6.22 7.42 20.11
CA ASP A 473 6.19 7.26 21.56
C ASP A 473 4.81 7.65 22.10
N ALA A 474 4.19 6.76 22.87
CA ALA A 474 2.83 6.99 23.37
C ALA A 474 2.72 8.09 24.43
N LYS A 475 3.81 8.39 25.17
CA LYS A 475 3.88 9.39 26.23
C LYS A 475 4.34 10.74 25.67
N THR A 476 5.47 10.78 24.97
CA THR A 476 6.08 12.03 24.49
C THR A 476 5.52 12.48 23.14
N SER A 477 4.83 11.59 22.41
CA SER A 477 4.44 11.82 21.01
C SER A 477 5.62 12.09 20.07
N GLU A 478 6.83 11.72 20.47
CA GLU A 478 8.03 11.79 19.64
C GLU A 478 7.92 10.80 18.47
N ILE A 479 8.37 11.23 17.29
CA ILE A 479 8.26 10.49 16.03
C ILE A 479 9.66 10.15 15.54
N THR A 480 9.98 8.86 15.47
CA THR A 480 11.25 8.36 14.92
C THR A 480 11.01 7.44 13.72
N THR A 481 12.02 7.29 12.88
CA THR A 481 11.97 6.38 11.74
C THR A 481 12.11 4.94 12.24
N GLY A 482 11.24 4.04 11.79
CA GLY A 482 11.31 2.61 12.06
C GLY A 482 11.89 1.83 10.89
N ASP A 483 11.73 0.51 10.93
CA ASP A 483 12.24 -0.38 9.89
C ASP A 483 11.40 -0.33 8.61
N MET A 484 12.06 -0.60 7.49
CA MET A 484 11.39 -0.93 6.23
C MET A 484 10.59 -2.22 6.41
N ILE A 485 9.36 -2.25 5.90
CA ILE A 485 8.60 -3.49 5.83
C ILE A 485 9.30 -4.38 4.81
N LYS A 486 9.91 -5.48 5.28
CA LYS A 486 10.49 -6.51 4.43
C LYS A 486 9.36 -7.32 3.79
N ASN A 487 8.83 -6.82 2.68
CA ASN A 487 7.92 -7.57 1.83
C ASN A 487 8.71 -8.08 0.62
N LYS A 488 9.02 -9.39 0.59
CA LYS A 488 9.69 -10.08 -0.54
C LYS A 488 8.93 -9.93 -1.87
N PHE A 489 7.70 -9.44 -1.81
CA PHE A 489 6.72 -9.45 -2.89
C PHE A 489 6.73 -8.19 -3.77
N TYR A 490 7.36 -7.09 -3.31
CA TYR A 490 7.29 -5.79 -3.97
C TYR A 490 8.67 -5.12 -4.15
N GLU A 491 9.70 -5.93 -4.39
CA GLU A 491 11.12 -5.52 -4.43
C GLU A 491 11.47 -4.45 -5.49
N ASN A 492 10.52 -4.10 -6.37
CA ASN A 492 10.72 -3.12 -7.44
C ASN A 492 10.09 -1.74 -7.21
N GLY A 493 9.42 -1.50 -6.08
CA GLY A 493 8.79 -0.20 -5.79
C GLY A 493 9.74 0.97 -6.01
N LYS A 494 10.99 0.83 -5.54
CA LYS A 494 12.06 1.83 -5.69
C LYS A 494 12.31 2.28 -7.14
N HIS A 495 12.06 1.43 -8.14
CA HIS A 495 12.26 1.69 -9.56
C HIS A 495 11.03 2.33 -10.25
N HIS A 496 9.93 2.50 -9.54
CA HIS A 496 8.71 3.08 -10.08
C HIS A 496 8.69 4.60 -9.94
N ASP A 497 8.26 5.27 -11.02
CA ASP A 497 7.95 6.69 -10.97
C ASP A 497 6.58 6.95 -10.33
N ILE A 498 6.21 8.22 -10.19
CA ILE A 498 4.94 8.63 -9.58
C ILE A 498 3.71 8.01 -10.28
N ILE A 499 3.75 7.87 -11.61
CA ILE A 499 2.62 7.32 -12.39
C ILE A 499 2.46 5.83 -12.11
N HIS A 500 3.58 5.10 -12.09
CA HIS A 500 3.62 3.69 -11.76
C HIS A 500 3.21 3.44 -10.31
N LEU A 501 3.69 4.25 -9.36
CA LEU A 501 3.30 4.12 -7.97
C LEU A 501 1.81 4.37 -7.77
N LEU A 502 1.21 5.33 -8.49
CA LEU A 502 -0.24 5.55 -8.42
C LEU A 502 -1.04 4.40 -9.02
N ALA A 503 -0.63 3.88 -10.18
CA ALA A 503 -1.22 2.66 -10.72
C ALA A 503 -1.09 1.48 -9.75
N GLY A 504 0.00 1.46 -8.97
CA GLY A 504 0.26 0.48 -7.94
C GLY A 504 -0.66 0.61 -6.73
N VAL A 505 -1.00 1.83 -6.31
CA VAL A 505 -2.04 2.08 -5.29
C VAL A 505 -3.35 1.43 -5.75
N PHE A 506 -3.77 1.71 -6.98
CA PHE A 506 -5.00 1.14 -7.55
C PHE A 506 -4.93 -0.39 -7.62
N ARG A 507 -3.86 -0.94 -8.18
CA ARG A 507 -3.63 -2.39 -8.27
C ARG A 507 -3.65 -3.06 -6.89
N TYR A 508 -2.97 -2.46 -5.92
CA TYR A 508 -2.81 -3.01 -4.58
C TYR A 508 -4.13 -3.11 -3.85
N PHE A 509 -4.89 -2.01 -3.78
CA PHE A 509 -6.18 -2.05 -3.09
C PHE A 509 -7.24 -2.83 -3.86
N ALA A 510 -7.16 -2.89 -5.18
CA ALA A 510 -8.07 -3.71 -5.97
C ALA A 510 -7.81 -5.22 -5.81
N ARG A 511 -6.54 -5.63 -5.76
CA ARG A 511 -6.14 -7.05 -5.95
C ARG A 511 -5.39 -7.71 -4.82
N PHE A 512 -4.80 -6.97 -3.90
CA PHE A 512 -3.91 -7.56 -2.87
C PHE A 512 -4.30 -7.18 -1.45
N TYR A 513 -5.03 -6.08 -1.27
CA TYR A 513 -5.47 -5.68 0.06
C TYR A 513 -6.57 -6.62 0.57
N ASN A 514 -6.30 -7.30 1.68
CA ASN A 514 -7.30 -8.08 2.41
C ASN A 514 -8.08 -7.17 3.36
N PHE A 515 -9.41 -7.14 3.23
CA PHE A 515 -10.31 -6.29 4.04
C PHE A 515 -10.25 -6.57 5.55
N ARG A 516 -9.75 -7.76 5.96
CA ARG A 516 -9.52 -8.11 7.36
C ARG A 516 -8.20 -7.58 7.91
N ASN A 517 -7.28 -7.14 7.05
CA ASN A 517 -6.01 -6.56 7.49
C ASN A 517 -6.27 -5.20 8.12
N LYS A 518 -5.63 -4.95 9.25
CA LYS A 518 -5.61 -3.62 9.87
C LYS A 518 -4.58 -2.77 9.16
N ILE A 519 -4.97 -1.59 8.68
CA ILE A 519 -4.02 -0.62 8.14
C ILE A 519 -3.24 -0.05 9.31
N LYS A 520 -1.98 -0.47 9.41
CA LYS A 520 -1.03 -0.06 10.43
C LYS A 520 0.14 0.63 9.74
N ILE A 521 0.11 1.96 9.76
CA ILE A 521 1.17 2.79 9.16
C ILE A 521 2.22 3.25 10.18
N ILE A 522 1.92 3.16 11.48
CA ILE A 522 2.86 3.46 12.56
C ILE A 522 2.98 2.29 13.53
N LYS A 523 4.09 2.26 14.27
CA LYS A 523 4.32 1.44 15.45
C LYS A 523 4.29 2.34 16.68
N ARG A 524 3.38 2.07 17.63
CA ARG A 524 3.40 2.78 18.93
C ARG A 524 4.37 2.10 19.87
N ILE A 525 5.24 2.88 20.50
CA ILE A 525 6.19 2.42 21.50
C ILE A 525 5.67 2.87 22.88
N ASN A 526 5.47 1.92 23.78
CA ASN A 526 5.23 2.19 25.20
C ASN A 526 6.55 1.92 25.93
N SER A 527 7.04 2.89 26.71
CA SER A 527 8.30 2.77 27.46
C SER A 527 8.33 1.60 28.46
N ASP A 528 7.19 0.99 28.80
CA ASP A 528 7.09 0.08 29.95
C ASP A 528 6.61 -1.36 29.67
N GLN A 529 6.41 -1.83 28.43
CA GLN A 529 6.11 -3.27 28.23
C GLN A 529 6.75 -3.89 26.98
N LYS A 530 7.43 -5.02 27.24
CA LYS A 530 7.79 -6.07 26.27
C LYS A 530 6.60 -6.37 25.36
N GLU A 531 6.92 -6.56 24.09
CA GLU A 531 6.08 -7.02 23.00
C GLU A 531 4.83 -7.79 23.45
N ASN A 532 3.66 -7.22 23.23
CA ASN A 532 2.52 -8.07 22.94
C ASN A 532 2.80 -8.72 21.58
N LYS A 533 3.41 -9.92 21.62
CA LYS A 533 3.45 -10.91 20.56
C LYS A 533 2.01 -11.35 20.21
N ASN A 534 1.24 -10.45 19.64
CA ASN A 534 0.01 -10.75 18.91
C ASN A 534 0.28 -10.53 17.42
N THR A 535 1.33 -11.16 16.91
CA THR A 535 1.37 -11.67 15.55
C THR A 535 0.35 -12.80 15.49
N PHE A 536 -0.91 -12.43 15.36
CA PHE A 536 -1.97 -13.32 14.94
C PHE A 536 -1.65 -13.78 13.51
N LYS A 537 -0.85 -14.85 13.37
CA LYS A 537 -0.96 -15.78 12.25
C LYS A 537 -2.32 -16.43 12.41
N ILE A 538 -3.35 -15.79 11.88
CA ILE A 538 -4.64 -16.44 11.81
C ILE A 538 -4.74 -17.11 10.44
N ASN A 539 -4.83 -18.43 10.49
CA ASN A 539 -5.18 -19.29 9.38
C ASN A 539 -6.50 -18.78 8.76
N GLN A 540 -6.47 -18.34 7.50
CA GLN A 540 -7.59 -17.64 6.85
C GLN A 540 -8.86 -18.48 6.72
N ALA A 541 -8.75 -19.81 6.76
CA ALA A 541 -9.86 -20.74 6.62
C ALA A 541 -10.72 -20.87 7.90
N SER A 542 -10.14 -20.81 9.10
CA SER A 542 -10.87 -21.13 10.34
C SER A 542 -11.73 -19.99 10.89
N LEU A 543 -11.53 -18.74 10.45
CA LEU A 543 -12.42 -17.64 10.83
C LEU A 543 -13.74 -17.64 10.06
N ILE A 544 -13.77 -18.16 8.84
CA ILE A 544 -15.00 -18.18 8.04
C ILE A 544 -16.02 -19.09 8.73
N ASP A 545 -15.59 -20.27 9.19
CA ASP A 545 -16.47 -21.22 9.87
C ASP A 545 -16.86 -20.80 11.31
N ASN A 546 -15.95 -20.17 12.07
CA ASN A 546 -16.26 -19.74 13.44
C ASN A 546 -17.04 -18.40 13.52
N GLN A 547 -17.00 -17.55 12.48
CA GLN A 547 -17.78 -16.31 12.45
C GLN A 547 -19.22 -16.51 11.98
N ILE A 548 -19.46 -17.48 11.08
CA ILE A 548 -20.83 -17.88 10.69
C ILE A 548 -21.56 -18.52 11.88
N LYS A 549 -20.85 -19.27 12.73
CA LYS A 549 -21.44 -19.94 13.90
C LYS A 549 -21.78 -19.02 15.09
N ASN A 550 -21.17 -17.83 15.20
CA ASN A 550 -21.25 -17.00 16.41
C ASN A 550 -22.01 -15.68 16.25
N HIS A 551 -22.61 -15.37 15.09
CA HIS A 551 -23.45 -14.17 14.83
C HIS A 551 -22.91 -12.82 15.36
N ARG A 552 -21.60 -12.69 15.64
CA ARG A 552 -20.95 -11.43 16.00
C ARG A 552 -20.31 -10.84 14.76
N TRP A 553 -21.11 -10.10 14.00
CA TRP A 553 -20.61 -9.22 12.96
C TRP A 553 -19.81 -8.11 13.64
N PHE A 554 -18.50 -8.02 13.38
CA PHE A 554 -17.78 -6.80 13.72
C PHE A 554 -18.22 -5.73 12.72
N ASP A 555 -18.78 -4.63 13.21
CA ASP A 555 -19.39 -3.54 12.42
C ASP A 555 -18.45 -2.78 11.45
N ASN A 556 -17.17 -3.16 11.35
CA ASN A 556 -16.17 -2.47 10.52
C ASN A 556 -15.69 -3.34 9.35
N TRP A 557 -16.04 -2.94 8.12
CA TRP A 557 -15.64 -3.59 6.88
C TRP A 557 -14.29 -3.11 6.32
N LEU A 558 -13.78 -1.98 6.82
CA LEU A 558 -12.47 -1.39 6.47
C LEU A 558 -11.77 -0.86 7.73
N TYR A 559 -10.59 -1.38 8.04
CA TYR A 559 -9.87 -1.07 9.29
C TYR A 559 -8.82 0.02 9.11
N ILE A 560 -9.25 1.27 8.96
CA ILE A 560 -8.37 2.45 9.00
C ILE A 560 -8.48 3.07 10.39
N ARG A 561 -7.36 3.13 11.12
CA ARG A 561 -7.30 3.81 12.41
C ARG A 561 -6.43 5.06 12.32
N ASP A 562 -6.88 6.12 12.98
CA ASP A 562 -6.03 7.26 13.26
C ASP A 562 -4.97 6.94 14.31
N PHE A 563 -4.05 7.89 14.52
CA PHE A 563 -2.91 7.67 15.40
C PHE A 563 -3.26 7.64 16.89
N LYS A 564 -4.49 7.97 17.29
CA LYS A 564 -5.05 7.73 18.64
C LYS A 564 -5.89 6.45 18.72
N GLY A 565 -6.20 5.82 17.59
CA GLY A 565 -6.79 4.49 17.49
C GLY A 565 -8.28 4.51 17.13
N ARG A 566 -8.81 5.70 16.79
CA ARG A 566 -10.19 5.87 16.34
C ARG A 566 -10.33 5.31 14.93
N TYR A 567 -11.43 4.64 14.65
CA TYR A 567 -11.72 4.10 13.33
C TYR A 567 -12.27 5.19 12.42
N LEU A 568 -11.60 5.43 11.29
CA LEU A 568 -11.99 6.45 10.32
C LEU A 568 -13.09 6.00 9.35
N ALA A 569 -13.26 4.69 9.18
CA ALA A 569 -14.25 4.08 8.30
C ALA A 569 -15.39 3.38 9.07
N ASN A 570 -15.64 3.81 10.31
CA ASN A 570 -16.62 3.18 11.21
C ASN A 570 -18.08 3.31 10.78
N THR A 571 -18.36 4.22 9.86
CA THR A 571 -19.68 4.46 9.27
C THR A 571 -19.85 3.82 7.89
N MET A 572 -18.82 3.15 7.36
CA MET A 572 -18.89 2.51 6.05
C MET A 572 -19.56 1.15 6.13
N ASN A 573 -20.62 0.97 5.33
CA ASN A 573 -21.24 -0.34 5.15
C ASN A 573 -20.48 -1.19 4.10
N PHE A 574 -20.85 -2.47 3.99
CA PHE A 574 -20.26 -3.41 3.05
C PHE A 574 -20.27 -2.90 1.59
N PHE A 575 -21.40 -2.35 1.14
CA PHE A 575 -21.55 -1.87 -0.24
C PHE A 575 -20.61 -0.69 -0.53
N GLN A 576 -20.46 0.25 0.41
CA GLN A 576 -19.53 1.36 0.28
C GLN A 576 -18.07 0.91 0.23
N VAL A 577 -17.69 -0.10 1.03
CA VAL A 577 -16.35 -0.70 0.96
C VAL A 577 -16.14 -1.40 -0.39
N HIS A 578 -17.14 -2.12 -0.88
CA HIS A 578 -17.09 -2.77 -2.19
C HIS A 578 -16.95 -1.76 -3.33
N ASP A 579 -17.70 -0.66 -3.29
CA ASP A 579 -17.65 0.40 -4.30
C ASP A 579 -16.29 1.12 -4.31
N LEU A 580 -15.69 1.36 -3.14
CA LEU A 580 -14.31 1.87 -3.06
C LEU A 580 -13.33 0.96 -3.82
N PHE A 581 -13.41 -0.35 -3.62
CA PHE A 581 -12.54 -1.31 -4.29
C PHE A 581 -12.82 -1.45 -5.79
N LYS A 582 -14.09 -1.36 -6.20
CA LYS A 582 -14.44 -1.28 -7.63
C LYS A 582 -13.79 -0.07 -8.28
N LEU A 583 -13.83 1.09 -7.63
CA LEU A 583 -13.20 2.30 -8.15
C LEU A 583 -11.68 2.14 -8.28
N PHE A 584 -11.02 1.48 -7.33
CA PHE A 584 -9.61 1.11 -7.47
C PHE A 584 -9.35 0.16 -8.64
N GLU A 585 -10.17 -0.88 -8.83
CA GLU A 585 -10.03 -1.81 -9.97
C GLU A 585 -10.27 -1.09 -11.31
N ASP A 586 -11.25 -0.18 -11.39
CA ASP A 586 -11.52 0.62 -12.58
C ASP A 586 -10.37 1.58 -12.90
N GLY A 587 -9.80 2.21 -11.85
CA GLY A 587 -8.60 3.03 -11.98
C GLY A 587 -7.42 2.23 -12.55
N TYR A 588 -7.19 1.03 -12.01
CA TYR A 588 -6.13 0.14 -12.49
C TYR A 588 -6.39 -0.37 -13.92
N LYS A 589 -7.62 -0.76 -14.26
CA LYS A 589 -7.99 -1.19 -15.61
C LYS A 589 -7.76 -0.10 -16.66
N LYS A 590 -8.15 1.15 -16.36
CA LYS A 590 -7.91 2.29 -17.25
C LYS A 590 -6.42 2.51 -17.48
N TRP A 591 -5.62 2.46 -16.42
CA TRP A 591 -4.16 2.52 -16.54
C TRP A 591 -3.59 1.37 -17.36
N LYS A 592 -3.99 0.13 -17.07
CA LYS A 592 -3.53 -1.06 -17.80
C LYS A 592 -3.83 -0.98 -19.30
N LYS A 593 -4.99 -0.41 -19.68
CA LYS A 593 -5.40 -0.29 -21.09
C LYS A 593 -4.65 0.81 -21.84
N SER A 594 -4.34 1.92 -21.19
CA SER A 594 -3.90 3.15 -21.87
C SER A 594 -2.51 3.64 -21.49
N GLY A 595 -1.91 3.10 -20.44
CA GLY A 595 -0.72 3.66 -19.78
C GLY A 595 -0.97 5.01 -19.11
N LYS A 596 -2.19 5.57 -19.21
CA LYS A 596 -2.59 6.87 -18.66
C LYS A 596 -3.34 6.68 -17.36
N ILE A 597 -3.15 7.61 -16.44
CA ILE A 597 -3.92 7.67 -15.21
C ILE A 597 -5.22 8.43 -15.48
N PRO A 598 -6.36 8.01 -14.91
CA PRO A 598 -7.63 8.70 -15.05
C PRO A 598 -7.72 9.95 -14.15
N ILE A 599 -6.92 10.99 -14.45
CA ILE A 599 -6.83 12.26 -13.70
C ILE A 599 -6.62 13.45 -14.63
#